data_AF-X8JGV5-F1
#
_entry.id   AF-X8JGV5-F1
#
_cell.length_a   1.000
_cell.length_b   1.000
_cell.length_c   1.000
_cell.angle_alpha   90.00
_cell.angle_beta   90.00
_cell.angle_gamma   90.00
#
_symmetry.space_group_name_H-M   'P 1'
#
loop_
_entity.id
_entity.type
_entity.pdbx_description
1 polymer ?
#
loop_
_entity_poly.entity_id
_entity_poly.type
_entity_poly.pdbx_seq_one_letter_code
_entity_poly.pdbx_strand_id
1 'polypeptide(L)'
;MSSDHEQLPPYSHNSDRLPQYSRLSEAPTSSKLPPNHYVTRSRRMALDLGQRYQSTRVPAFGREGLVEGHVWVQSFENVEKILVTLTGSLVSYFLEFGTANRPQVRKLINQTHELWTEQGHNSAAGKEGRSLAFALVMPEHVEGMESNDGRPIPLPPSASIIMCDAGAHVAYMVRVDMFRKSWRTHDTVKSEILYLPRTTTRYSRPFLPSPIVRSYDQLKQRSGQC
;
A
#
# COMPACT_ATOMS: atom_id res chain seq x y z
N MET A 1 -35.95 42.41 7.98
CA MET A 1 -34.69 41.93 7.40
C MET A 1 -33.73 41.73 8.55
N SER A 2 -33.45 40.48 8.92
CA SER A 2 -32.45 40.15 9.94
C SER A 2 -31.82 38.84 9.50
N SER A 3 -30.53 38.89 9.18
CA SER A 3 -29.75 37.78 8.66
C SER A 3 -29.01 37.15 9.82
N ASP A 4 -29.51 36.03 10.34
CA ASP A 4 -28.79 35.26 11.35
C ASP A 4 -27.61 34.55 10.67
N HIS A 5 -26.40 35.00 11.01
CA HIS A 5 -25.16 34.34 10.61
C HIS A 5 -25.00 33.05 11.42
N GLU A 6 -25.25 31.91 10.78
CA GLU A 6 -25.00 30.59 11.36
C GLU A 6 -23.49 30.34 11.41
N GLN A 7 -22.91 30.54 12.59
CA GLN A 7 -21.48 30.35 12.85
C GLN A 7 -21.20 28.86 13.03
N LEU A 8 -20.62 28.22 12.00
CA LEU A 8 -20.21 26.83 12.04
C LEU A 8 -19.19 26.58 13.16
N PRO A 9 -19.24 25.43 13.85
CA PRO A 9 -18.29 25.13 14.92
C PRO A 9 -16.86 25.04 14.35
N PRO A 10 -15.84 25.44 15.13
CA PRO A 10 -14.45 25.37 14.69
C PRO A 10 -14.05 23.90 14.57
N TYR A 11 -13.74 23.46 13.35
CA TYR A 11 -13.16 22.15 13.13
C TYR A 11 -11.78 22.09 13.79
N SER A 12 -11.56 21.14 14.70
CA SER A 12 -10.25 20.89 15.28
C SER A 12 -9.29 20.43 14.20
N HIS A 13 -8.24 21.21 13.97
CA HIS A 13 -7.13 20.89 13.07
C HIS A 13 -6.24 19.80 13.71
N ASN A 14 -6.74 18.56 13.81
CA ASN A 14 -5.90 17.42 14.21
C ASN A 14 -5.18 16.86 12.97
N SER A 15 -4.37 17.70 12.34
CA SER A 15 -3.38 17.27 11.34
C SER A 15 -2.00 16.99 11.94
N ASP A 16 -1.81 17.21 13.25
CA ASP A 16 -0.50 17.13 13.90
C ASP A 16 -0.33 15.89 14.79
N ARG A 17 -0.58 14.71 14.22
CA ARG A 17 0.04 13.47 14.74
C ARG A 17 0.77 12.74 13.64
N LEU A 18 1.74 13.44 13.04
CA LEU A 18 2.94 12.77 12.57
C LEU A 18 3.56 12.06 13.78
N PRO A 19 3.81 10.73 13.74
CA PRO A 19 4.65 10.12 14.75
C PRO A 19 6.01 10.82 14.67
N GLN A 20 6.41 11.43 15.79
CA GLN A 20 7.74 11.99 15.95
C GLN A 20 8.75 10.92 15.58
N TYR A 21 9.50 11.14 14.50
CA TYR A 21 10.65 10.35 14.11
C TYR A 21 11.69 10.45 15.23
N SER A 22 11.54 9.59 16.23
CA SER A 22 12.53 9.39 17.26
C SER A 22 13.71 8.71 16.59
N ARG A 23 14.83 9.43 16.55
CA ARG A 23 16.14 8.91 16.20
C ARG A 23 16.35 7.56 16.90
N LEU A 24 16.44 6.47 16.14
CA LEU A 24 16.90 5.20 16.67
C LEU A 24 18.16 4.77 15.93
N SER A 25 19.20 4.68 16.77
CA SER A 25 20.52 4.17 16.52
C SER A 25 20.47 2.64 16.31
N GLU A 26 21.44 2.16 15.53
CA GLU A 26 21.84 0.76 15.32
C GLU A 26 20.95 -0.15 14.47
N ALA A 27 21.62 -0.87 13.57
CA ALA A 27 21.04 -1.88 12.69
C ALA A 27 20.38 -3.01 13.51
N PRO A 28 19.21 -3.51 13.10
CA PRO A 28 18.56 -4.62 13.79
C PRO A 28 19.37 -5.90 13.59
N THR A 29 20.21 -6.21 14.56
CA THR A 29 20.69 -7.58 14.80
C THR A 29 19.49 -8.45 15.25
N SER A 30 19.60 -9.75 14.96
CA SER A 30 18.56 -10.80 14.94
C SER A 30 17.43 -10.82 16.00
N SER A 31 17.48 -10.06 17.09
CA SER A 31 16.56 -10.19 18.23
C SER A 31 15.67 -8.98 18.56
N LYS A 32 15.69 -7.87 17.80
CA LYS A 32 14.90 -6.66 18.16
C LYS A 32 14.20 -5.98 16.98
N LEU A 33 13.40 -6.72 16.19
CA LEU A 33 12.38 -6.05 15.40
C LEU A 33 11.11 -5.88 16.25
N PRO A 34 10.48 -4.69 16.29
CA PRO A 34 9.17 -4.56 16.89
C PRO A 34 8.21 -5.52 16.19
N PRO A 35 7.42 -6.34 16.90
CA PRO A 35 6.60 -7.42 16.35
C PRO A 35 5.50 -6.95 15.38
N ASN A 36 5.40 -5.64 15.15
CA ASN A 36 4.33 -4.99 14.45
C ASN A 36 4.78 -4.32 13.14
N HIS A 37 5.80 -4.82 12.44
CA HIS A 37 6.25 -4.30 11.13
C HIS A 37 6.06 -5.31 9.98
N TYR A 38 5.90 -4.82 8.76
CA TYR A 38 5.91 -5.65 7.54
C TYR A 38 7.35 -5.86 7.07
N VAL A 39 8.06 -6.80 7.71
CA VAL A 39 9.44 -7.12 7.35
C VAL A 39 9.55 -8.43 6.59
N THR A 40 10.19 -8.38 5.43
CA THR A 40 10.59 -9.56 4.65
C THR A 40 12.11 -9.60 4.53
N ARG A 41 12.72 -10.79 4.60
CA ARG A 41 14.19 -10.95 4.65
C ARG A 41 14.70 -11.86 3.55
N SER A 42 15.88 -11.55 3.07
CA SER A 42 16.76 -12.46 2.32
C SER A 42 18.02 -12.74 3.13
N ARG A 43 19.02 -13.38 2.53
CA ARG A 43 20.28 -13.70 3.21
C ARG A 43 21.04 -12.45 3.62
N ARG A 44 21.05 -11.41 2.79
CA ARG A 44 21.90 -10.21 2.94
C ARG A 44 21.10 -8.92 3.08
N MET A 45 19.78 -8.98 2.90
CA MET A 45 18.92 -7.82 2.98
C MET A 45 17.67 -8.07 3.82
N ALA A 46 17.08 -7.00 4.33
CA ALA A 46 15.72 -7.00 4.85
C ALA A 46 14.96 -5.80 4.29
N LEU A 47 13.76 -6.04 3.77
CA LEU A 47 12.82 -5.03 3.35
C LEU A 47 11.81 -4.81 4.49
N ASP A 48 11.72 -3.57 4.97
CA ASP A 48 10.73 -3.13 5.94
C ASP A 48 9.78 -2.13 5.28
N LEU A 49 8.50 -2.48 5.14
CA LEU A 49 7.44 -1.62 4.61
C LEU A 49 6.69 -0.86 5.72
N GLY A 50 7.31 -0.73 6.89
CA GLY A 50 6.80 0.04 8.01
C GLY A 50 5.89 -0.74 8.93
N GLN A 51 5.26 0.00 9.83
CA GLN A 51 4.39 -0.56 10.86
C GLN A 51 3.13 -1.18 10.24
N ARG A 52 2.69 -2.30 10.80
CA ARG A 52 1.41 -2.94 10.52
C ARG A 52 0.31 -2.08 11.10
N TYR A 53 -0.46 -1.49 10.20
CA TYR A 53 -1.69 -0.81 10.52
C TYR A 53 -2.82 -1.72 10.04
N GLN A 54 -3.80 -2.00 10.91
CA GLN A 54 -4.95 -2.89 10.64
C GLN A 54 -4.60 -4.38 10.74
N SER A 55 -5.63 -5.23 10.82
CA SER A 55 -5.51 -6.69 10.94
C SER A 55 -5.04 -7.39 9.64
N THR A 56 -4.46 -6.65 8.69
CA THR A 56 -4.01 -7.21 7.41
C THR A 56 -2.63 -7.84 7.53
N ARG A 57 -2.46 -9.01 6.92
CA ARG A 57 -1.18 -9.73 6.91
C ARG A 57 -0.13 -9.09 5.99
N VAL A 58 -0.59 -8.27 5.06
CA VAL A 58 0.19 -7.56 4.04
C VAL A 58 -0.16 -6.07 4.07
N PRO A 59 0.79 -5.16 3.75
CA PRO A 59 0.53 -3.74 3.69
C PRO A 59 -0.44 -3.42 2.57
N ALA A 60 -1.30 -2.42 2.78
CA ALA A 60 -2.32 -2.00 1.82
C ALA A 60 -2.19 -0.52 1.49
N PHE A 61 -2.22 -0.21 0.20
CA PHE A 61 -2.07 1.13 -0.35
C PHE A 61 -3.28 1.48 -1.21
N GLY A 62 -3.70 2.75 -1.17
CA GLY A 62 -4.80 3.26 -1.99
C GLY A 62 -4.33 3.83 -3.33
N ARG A 63 -5.26 4.46 -4.06
CA ARG A 63 -4.97 5.25 -5.25
C ARG A 63 -3.97 6.35 -4.91
N GLU A 64 -2.91 6.47 -5.72
CA GLU A 64 -1.78 7.40 -5.50
C GLU A 64 -1.14 7.25 -4.10
N GLY A 65 -1.32 6.08 -3.47
CA GLY A 65 -0.74 5.77 -2.17
C GLY A 65 0.78 5.69 -2.28
N LEU A 66 1.46 6.24 -1.27
CA LEU A 66 2.91 6.22 -1.18
C LEU A 66 3.38 4.90 -0.56
N VAL A 67 4.13 4.12 -1.32
CA VAL A 67 4.79 2.88 -0.89
C VAL A 67 6.17 3.25 -0.36
N GLU A 68 6.24 3.50 0.94
CA GLU A 68 7.46 3.86 1.65
C GLU A 68 8.05 2.67 2.39
N GLY A 69 9.37 2.63 2.49
CA GLY A 69 10.04 1.59 3.24
C GLY A 69 11.54 1.79 3.39
N HIS A 70 12.15 0.84 4.08
CA HIS A 70 13.58 0.79 4.33
C HIS A 70 14.15 -0.55 3.87
N VAL A 71 15.28 -0.49 3.18
CA VAL A 71 16.08 -1.65 2.81
C VAL A 71 17.31 -1.70 3.69
N TRP A 72 17.35 -2.65 4.61
CA TRP A 72 18.52 -2.94 5.42
C TRP A 72 19.45 -3.86 4.65
N VAL A 73 20.69 -3.42 4.45
CA VAL A 73 21.73 -4.21 3.78
C VAL A 73 22.81 -4.55 4.80
N GLN A 74 23.14 -5.83 4.94
CA GLN A 74 24.13 -6.28 5.94
C GLN A 74 25.56 -5.81 5.60
N SER A 75 25.91 -5.79 4.31
CA SER A 75 27.22 -5.35 3.83
C SER A 75 27.14 -4.98 2.36
N PHE A 76 27.83 -3.90 1.99
CA PHE A 76 27.95 -3.43 0.59
C PHE A 76 29.15 -4.08 -0.13
N GLU A 77 29.74 -5.12 0.42
CA GLU A 77 30.91 -5.78 -0.15
C GLU A 77 30.58 -6.44 -1.51
N ASN A 78 31.15 -5.87 -2.57
CA ASN A 78 30.96 -6.26 -3.98
C ASN A 78 29.53 -6.06 -4.49
N VAL A 79 28.77 -5.16 -3.88
CA VAL A 79 27.50 -4.71 -4.43
C VAL A 79 27.79 -3.71 -5.55
N GLU A 80 27.13 -3.87 -6.69
CA GLU A 80 27.23 -2.98 -7.85
C GLU A 80 26.10 -1.96 -7.84
N LYS A 81 24.85 -2.44 -7.66
CA LYS A 81 23.67 -1.60 -7.56
C LYS A 81 22.55 -2.27 -6.77
N ILE A 82 21.66 -1.46 -6.21
CA ILE A 82 20.45 -1.89 -5.52
C ILE A 82 19.26 -1.18 -6.16
N LEU A 83 18.31 -1.96 -6.66
CA LEU A 83 17.10 -1.47 -7.30
C LEU A 83 15.88 -1.86 -6.48
N VAL A 84 14.94 -0.95 -6.31
CA VAL A 84 13.59 -1.25 -5.83
C VAL A 84 12.63 -1.15 -7.00
N THR A 85 11.79 -2.16 -7.15
CA THR A 85 10.80 -2.23 -8.22
C THR A 85 9.43 -2.48 -7.64
N LEU A 86 8.47 -1.60 -7.96
CA LEU A 86 7.04 -1.85 -7.77
C LEU A 86 6.50 -2.52 -9.04
N THR A 87 6.02 -3.74 -8.90
CA THR A 87 5.46 -4.53 -10.00
C THR A 87 4.01 -4.89 -9.72
N GLY A 88 3.19 -4.88 -10.76
CA GLY A 88 1.82 -5.38 -10.72
C GLY A 88 1.58 -6.33 -11.88
N SER A 89 0.80 -7.37 -11.65
CA SER A 89 0.49 -8.37 -12.68
C SER A 89 -0.91 -8.94 -12.51
N LEU A 90 -1.58 -9.18 -13.63
CA LEU A 90 -2.75 -10.03 -13.75
C LEU A 90 -2.29 -11.42 -14.19
N VAL A 91 -2.57 -12.43 -13.39
CA VAL A 91 -2.35 -13.84 -13.72
C VAL A 91 -3.71 -14.49 -13.93
N SER A 92 -3.96 -15.06 -15.11
CA SER A 92 -5.18 -15.80 -15.41
C SER A 92 -4.86 -17.20 -15.91
N TYR A 93 -5.68 -18.18 -15.55
CA TYR A 93 -5.53 -19.56 -15.99
C TYR A 93 -6.89 -20.21 -16.20
N PHE A 94 -6.93 -21.23 -17.05
CA PHE A 94 -8.06 -22.12 -17.23
C PHE A 94 -7.70 -23.51 -16.71
N LEU A 95 -8.68 -24.27 -16.26
CA LEU A 95 -8.54 -25.68 -15.90
C LEU A 95 -9.07 -26.51 -17.07
N GLU A 96 -8.21 -27.34 -17.65
CA GLU A 96 -8.60 -28.32 -18.66
C GLU A 96 -8.51 -29.71 -18.02
N PHE A 97 -9.65 -30.40 -17.92
CA PHE A 97 -9.79 -31.70 -17.23
C PHE A 97 -9.20 -31.72 -15.80
N GLY A 98 -9.38 -30.62 -15.05
CA GLY A 98 -8.86 -30.47 -13.69
C GLY A 98 -7.36 -30.15 -13.60
N THR A 99 -6.67 -30.01 -14.74
CA THR A 99 -5.27 -29.55 -14.79
C THR A 99 -5.22 -28.09 -15.22
N ALA A 100 -4.48 -27.26 -14.49
CA ALA A 100 -4.30 -25.86 -14.91
C ALA A 100 -3.50 -25.78 -16.21
N ASN A 101 -4.12 -25.19 -17.24
CA ASN A 101 -3.41 -24.76 -18.42
C ASN A 101 -2.39 -23.69 -18.05
N ARG A 102 -1.40 -23.48 -18.92
CA ARG A 102 -0.31 -22.54 -18.69
C ARG A 102 -0.89 -21.16 -18.34
N PRO A 103 -0.57 -20.58 -17.17
CA PRO A 103 -1.11 -19.29 -16.77
C PRO A 103 -0.64 -18.20 -17.73
N GLN A 104 -1.57 -17.35 -18.15
CA GLN A 104 -1.29 -16.12 -18.85
C GLN A 104 -0.95 -15.04 -17.82
N VAL A 105 0.25 -14.45 -17.95
CA VAL A 105 0.69 -13.36 -17.08
C VAL A 105 0.74 -12.08 -17.90
N ARG A 106 -0.02 -11.09 -17.46
CA ARG A 106 -0.02 -9.74 -18.02
C ARG A 106 0.58 -8.78 -17.00
N LYS A 107 1.62 -8.06 -17.39
CA LYS A 107 2.22 -7.00 -16.59
C LYS A 107 1.28 -5.78 -16.60
N LEU A 108 1.03 -5.22 -15.41
CA LEU A 108 0.18 -4.04 -15.24
C LEU A 108 1.02 -2.77 -15.03
N ILE A 109 2.05 -2.86 -14.20
CA ILE A 109 2.97 -1.75 -13.91
C ILE A 109 4.39 -2.27 -13.67
N ASN A 110 5.37 -1.41 -13.91
CA ASN A 110 6.78 -1.68 -13.61
C ASN A 110 7.58 -0.41 -13.31
N GLN A 111 7.52 0.03 -12.07
CA GLN A 111 8.27 1.20 -11.66
C GLN A 111 9.55 0.79 -10.95
N THR A 112 10.69 1.05 -11.57
CA THR A 112 12.02 0.78 -11.00
C THR A 112 12.67 2.07 -10.52
N HIS A 113 13.23 2.05 -9.31
CA HIS A 113 14.01 3.12 -8.74
C HIS A 113 15.36 2.60 -8.23
N GLU A 114 16.43 3.33 -8.52
CA GLU A 114 17.78 2.98 -8.06
C GLU A 114 18.01 3.59 -6.67
N LEU A 115 18.23 2.73 -5.67
CA LEU A 115 18.54 3.19 -4.31
C LEU A 115 20.01 3.44 -4.08
N TRP A 116 20.84 2.67 -4.76
CA TRP A 116 22.27 2.72 -4.57
C TRP A 116 23.00 2.19 -5.80
N THR A 117 24.10 2.84 -6.14
CA THR A 117 25.07 2.39 -7.16
C THR A 117 26.47 2.68 -6.67
N GLU A 118 27.42 1.84 -7.03
CA GLU A 118 28.82 2.02 -6.64
C GLU A 118 29.43 3.28 -7.28
N GLN A 119 29.09 3.59 -8.53
CA GLN A 119 29.70 4.70 -9.28
C GLN A 119 29.36 6.07 -8.69
N GLY A 120 28.21 6.19 -8.01
CA GLY A 120 27.75 7.42 -7.38
C GLY A 120 28.25 7.61 -5.94
N HIS A 121 29.04 6.69 -5.41
CA HIS A 121 29.48 6.73 -4.02
C HIS A 121 31.01 6.75 -3.90
N ASN A 122 31.54 7.80 -3.29
CA ASN A 122 32.97 7.90 -3.02
C ASN A 122 33.42 6.70 -2.17
N SER A 123 34.47 6.02 -2.60
CA SER A 123 35.07 4.81 -1.99
C SER A 123 35.46 4.96 -0.51
N ALA A 124 35.31 6.15 0.08
CA ALA A 124 35.53 6.46 1.48
C ALA A 124 34.33 6.13 2.38
N ALA A 125 33.13 5.94 1.83
CA ALA A 125 32.01 5.42 2.60
C ALA A 125 32.26 3.94 2.91
N GLY A 126 32.30 3.61 4.20
CA GLY A 126 32.60 2.24 4.67
C GLY A 126 31.68 1.19 4.04
N LYS A 127 32.20 -0.03 3.87
CA LYS A 127 31.45 -1.19 3.35
C LYS A 127 30.49 -1.81 4.38
N GLU A 128 30.25 -1.10 5.47
CA GLU A 128 29.41 -1.51 6.58
C GLU A 128 27.93 -1.53 6.19
N GLY A 129 27.15 -2.33 6.90
CA GLY A 129 25.72 -2.44 6.69
C GLY A 129 25.00 -1.13 7.04
N ARG A 130 24.02 -0.75 6.24
CA ARG A 130 23.19 0.45 6.46
C ARG A 130 21.77 0.25 5.93
N SER A 131 20.89 1.16 6.34
CA SER A 131 19.51 1.28 5.85
C SER A 131 19.43 2.26 4.69
N LEU A 132 18.67 1.91 3.65
CA LEU A 132 18.35 2.77 2.51
C LEU A 132 16.84 3.00 2.48
N ALA A 133 16.41 4.26 2.61
CA ALA A 133 14.99 4.61 2.51
C ALA A 133 14.57 4.73 1.05
N PHE A 134 13.30 4.42 0.77
CA PHE A 134 12.69 4.62 -0.55
C PHE A 134 11.22 5.02 -0.43
N ALA A 135 10.72 5.65 -1.49
CA ALA A 135 9.30 5.96 -1.65
C ALA A 135 8.92 5.81 -3.13
N LEU A 136 7.86 5.06 -3.39
CA LEU A 136 7.28 4.86 -4.73
C LEU A 136 5.80 5.22 -4.69
N VAL A 137 5.31 5.98 -5.66
CA VAL A 137 3.88 6.32 -5.75
C VAL A 137 3.15 5.24 -6.53
N MET A 138 2.05 4.71 -6.00
CA MET A 138 1.16 3.81 -6.74
C MET A 138 0.61 4.50 -8.00
N PRO A 139 0.86 3.94 -9.21
CA PRO A 139 0.31 4.52 -10.44
C PRO A 139 -1.22 4.48 -10.45
N GLU A 140 -1.84 5.48 -11.06
CA GLU A 140 -3.30 5.49 -11.23
C GLU A 140 -3.76 4.56 -12.36
N HIS A 141 -2.91 4.35 -13.36
CA HIS A 141 -3.26 3.66 -14.60
C HIS A 141 -2.29 2.52 -14.93
N VAL A 142 -2.75 1.57 -15.74
CA VAL A 142 -1.94 0.50 -16.32
C VAL A 142 -0.92 1.11 -17.29
N GLU A 143 0.34 0.68 -17.17
CA GLU A 143 1.44 1.19 -17.98
C GLU A 143 1.24 0.84 -19.47
N GLY A 144 1.26 1.86 -20.33
CA GLY A 144 1.22 1.70 -21.79
C GLY A 144 -0.08 1.12 -22.33
N MET A 145 -1.20 1.23 -21.61
CA MET A 145 -2.48 0.68 -22.03
C MET A 145 -3.59 1.73 -22.02
N GLU A 146 -4.29 1.83 -23.16
CA GLU A 146 -5.45 2.68 -23.36
C GLU A 146 -6.67 1.83 -23.72
N SER A 147 -7.86 2.36 -23.42
CA SER A 147 -9.13 1.81 -23.84
C SER A 147 -9.36 2.06 -25.34
N ASN A 148 -10.40 1.44 -25.89
CA ASN A 148 -10.82 1.69 -27.27
C ASN A 148 -11.15 3.18 -27.54
N ASP A 149 -11.47 3.93 -26.49
CA ASP A 149 -11.78 5.36 -26.55
C ASP A 149 -10.53 6.25 -26.35
N GLY A 150 -9.32 5.66 -26.34
CA GLY A 150 -8.05 6.36 -26.10
C GLY A 150 -7.87 6.85 -24.66
N ARG A 151 -8.63 6.31 -23.70
CA ARG A 151 -8.51 6.70 -22.28
C ARG A 151 -7.58 5.76 -21.54
N PRO A 152 -6.74 6.26 -20.62
CA PRO A 152 -5.88 5.39 -19.85
C PRO A 152 -6.71 4.44 -18.98
N ILE A 153 -6.29 3.19 -18.89
CA ILE A 153 -7.04 2.17 -18.14
C ILE A 153 -6.64 2.24 -16.67
N PRO A 154 -7.60 2.37 -15.72
CA PRO A 154 -7.28 2.48 -14.31
C PRO A 154 -6.63 1.19 -13.80
N LEU A 155 -5.73 1.34 -12.84
CA LEU A 155 -5.07 0.23 -12.18
C LEU A 155 -6.13 -0.61 -11.42
N PRO A 156 -6.22 -1.94 -11.65
CA PRO A 156 -7.23 -2.76 -10.99
C PRO A 156 -6.85 -3.04 -9.51
N PRO A 157 -7.83 -3.11 -8.59
CA PRO A 157 -7.58 -3.48 -7.20
C PRO A 157 -6.97 -4.89 -7.10
N SER A 158 -6.23 -5.14 -6.02
CA SER A 158 -5.83 -6.50 -5.64
C SER A 158 -7.07 -7.37 -5.47
N ALA A 159 -7.16 -8.44 -6.24
CA ALA A 159 -8.31 -9.33 -6.25
C ALA A 159 -7.91 -10.74 -6.68
N SER A 160 -8.65 -11.72 -6.19
CA SER A 160 -8.57 -13.11 -6.63
C SER A 160 -9.99 -13.61 -6.89
N ILE A 161 -10.21 -14.11 -8.10
CA ILE A 161 -11.48 -14.68 -8.52
C ILE A 161 -11.20 -16.11 -8.98
N ILE A 162 -11.94 -17.06 -8.41
CA ILE A 162 -11.84 -18.48 -8.75
C ILE A 162 -13.24 -18.93 -9.19
N MET A 163 -13.31 -19.49 -10.38
CA MET A 163 -14.50 -20.11 -10.99
C MET A 163 -14.25 -21.62 -11.13
N CYS A 164 -15.27 -22.37 -11.56
CA CYS A 164 -15.19 -23.84 -11.67
C CYS A 164 -14.04 -24.30 -12.60
N ASP A 165 -13.77 -23.57 -13.67
CA ASP A 165 -12.84 -23.92 -14.75
C ASP A 165 -11.82 -22.81 -15.06
N ALA A 166 -11.78 -21.74 -14.27
CA ALA A 166 -10.91 -20.60 -14.51
C ALA A 166 -10.55 -19.86 -13.22
N GLY A 167 -9.43 -19.15 -13.23
CA GLY A 167 -9.03 -18.27 -12.14
C GLY A 167 -8.30 -17.04 -12.65
N ALA A 168 -8.41 -15.94 -11.90
CA ALA A 168 -7.71 -14.70 -12.16
C ALA A 168 -7.24 -14.05 -10.86
N HIS A 169 -6.01 -13.57 -10.85
CA HIS A 169 -5.36 -12.95 -9.71
C HIS A 169 -4.67 -11.65 -10.12
N VAL A 170 -5.02 -10.54 -9.46
CA VAL A 170 -4.32 -9.27 -9.57
C VAL A 170 -3.45 -9.11 -8.33
N ALA A 171 -2.13 -9.12 -8.52
CA ALA A 171 -1.15 -9.05 -7.43
C ALA A 171 -0.15 -7.92 -7.65
N TYR A 172 0.26 -7.29 -6.55
CA TYR A 172 1.28 -6.24 -6.52
C TYR A 172 2.40 -6.62 -5.56
N MET A 173 3.61 -6.19 -5.89
CA MET A 173 4.81 -6.58 -5.15
C MET A 173 5.86 -5.47 -5.18
N VAL A 174 6.48 -5.25 -4.03
CA VAL A 174 7.75 -4.54 -3.94
C VAL A 174 8.87 -5.56 -3.99
N ARG A 175 9.76 -5.41 -4.97
CA ARG A 175 10.93 -6.25 -5.16
C ARG A 175 12.17 -5.39 -4.96
N VAL A 176 13.13 -5.90 -4.19
CA VAL A 176 14.46 -5.29 -4.07
C VAL A 176 15.48 -6.27 -4.63
N ASP A 177 16.29 -5.81 -5.57
CA ASP A 177 17.35 -6.58 -6.20
C ASP A 177 18.70 -5.97 -5.88
N MET A 178 19.59 -6.77 -5.31
CA MET A 178 20.99 -6.42 -5.07
C MET A 178 21.86 -7.13 -6.09
N PHE A 179 22.37 -6.35 -7.03
CA PHE A 179 23.29 -6.79 -8.06
C PHE A 179 24.71 -6.74 -7.52
N ARG A 180 25.49 -7.78 -7.82
CA ARG A 180 26.86 -7.91 -7.33
C ARG A 180 27.81 -8.07 -8.50
N LYS A 181 29.04 -7.61 -8.27
CA LYS A 181 30.12 -7.80 -9.24
C LYS A 181 30.45 -9.29 -9.41
N SER A 182 30.77 -9.69 -10.65
CA SER A 182 31.30 -11.02 -11.00
C SER A 182 30.32 -12.19 -10.80
N TRP A 183 30.80 -13.44 -10.74
CA TRP A 183 30.05 -14.70 -10.58
C TRP A 183 29.34 -14.85 -9.22
N ARG A 184 29.16 -13.76 -8.46
CA ARG A 184 28.50 -13.79 -7.16
C ARG A 184 26.99 -13.79 -7.35
N THR A 185 26.29 -14.58 -6.55
CA THR A 185 24.83 -14.64 -6.60
C THR A 185 24.23 -13.29 -6.21
N HIS A 186 23.30 -12.84 -7.06
CA HIS A 186 22.44 -11.69 -6.80
C HIS A 186 21.47 -12.09 -5.69
N ASP A 187 21.12 -11.14 -4.83
CA ASP A 187 20.16 -11.39 -3.76
C ASP A 187 18.89 -10.58 -4.04
N THR A 188 17.74 -11.19 -3.79
CA THR A 188 16.43 -10.59 -4.07
C THR A 188 15.53 -10.78 -2.87
N VAL A 189 14.87 -9.72 -2.43
CA VAL A 189 13.77 -9.79 -1.46
C VAL A 189 12.49 -9.26 -2.10
N LYS A 190 11.37 -9.92 -1.81
CA LYS A 190 10.06 -9.63 -2.40
C LYS A 190 9.03 -9.55 -1.29
N SER A 191 8.19 -8.52 -1.31
CA SER A 191 7.08 -8.38 -0.39
C SER A 191 5.81 -8.06 -1.16
N GLU A 192 4.77 -8.85 -0.92
CA GLU A 192 3.44 -8.63 -1.49
C GLU A 192 2.78 -7.43 -0.83
N ILE A 193 2.07 -6.63 -1.63
CA ILE A 193 1.30 -5.49 -1.17
C ILE A 193 -0.09 -5.53 -1.78
N LEU A 194 -1.07 -4.96 -1.08
CA LEU A 194 -2.42 -4.80 -1.61
C LEU A 194 -2.62 -3.41 -2.20
N TYR A 195 -3.19 -3.35 -3.39
CA TYR A 195 -3.76 -2.12 -3.92
C TYR A 195 -5.26 -2.13 -3.67
N LEU A 196 -5.69 -1.32 -2.70
CA LEU A 196 -7.09 -1.15 -2.30
C LEU A 196 -7.46 0.32 -2.54
N PRO A 197 -7.73 0.73 -3.80
CA PRO A 197 -8.15 2.09 -4.10
C PRO A 197 -9.43 2.37 -3.33
N ARG A 198 -9.35 3.19 -2.29
CA ARG A 198 -10.54 3.63 -1.57
C ARG A 198 -11.41 4.37 -2.57
N THR A 199 -12.57 3.81 -2.89
CA THR A 199 -13.67 4.66 -3.32
C THR A 199 -14.02 5.49 -2.09
N THR A 200 -13.70 6.79 -2.13
CA THR A 200 -14.43 7.70 -1.26
C THR A 200 -15.85 7.71 -1.81
N THR A 201 -16.68 6.76 -1.38
CA THR A 201 -18.08 7.11 -1.28
C THR A 201 -18.06 8.27 -0.28
N ARG A 202 -18.45 9.47 -0.73
CA ARG A 202 -18.98 10.46 0.19
C ARG A 202 -20.26 9.86 0.75
N TYR A 203 -20.13 8.85 1.60
CA TYR A 203 -21.23 8.34 2.37
C TYR A 203 -21.47 9.37 3.46
N SER A 204 -22.09 10.49 3.07
CA SER A 204 -22.92 11.23 4.00
C SER A 204 -23.98 10.23 4.42
N ARG A 205 -23.92 9.76 5.66
CA ARG A 205 -25.10 9.09 6.24
C ARG A 205 -26.28 10.00 5.92
N PRO A 206 -27.32 9.53 5.21
CA PRO A 206 -28.52 10.34 5.10
C PRO A 206 -28.91 10.72 6.53
N PHE A 207 -29.07 12.01 6.78
CA PHE A 207 -29.59 12.49 8.04
C PHE A 207 -30.94 11.79 8.22
N LEU A 208 -31.00 10.79 9.10
CA LEU A 208 -32.24 10.21 9.54
C LEU A 208 -32.76 11.18 10.59
N PRO A 209 -33.76 12.04 10.30
CA PRO A 209 -34.37 12.83 11.34
C PRO A 209 -34.85 11.85 12.41
N SER A 210 -34.42 12.08 13.65
CA SER A 210 -34.87 11.28 14.78
C SER A 210 -36.40 11.24 14.75
N PRO A 211 -37.05 10.08 14.92
CA PRO A 211 -38.51 10.05 14.97
C PRO A 211 -38.95 11.01 16.07
N ILE A 212 -39.77 12.00 15.68
CA ILE A 212 -40.40 12.92 16.62
C ILE A 212 -41.21 12.04 17.57
N VAL A 213 -40.68 11.80 18.76
CA VAL A 213 -41.44 11.24 19.86
C VAL A 213 -42.45 12.31 20.23
N ARG A 214 -43.66 12.21 19.67
CA ARG A 214 -44.79 12.99 20.17
C ARG A 214 -45.00 12.55 21.62
N SER A 215 -44.67 13.43 22.55
CA SER A 215 -44.99 13.24 23.96
C SER A 215 -46.50 13.00 24.09
N TYR A 216 -46.87 12.01 24.90
CA TYR A 216 -48.23 11.55 25.12
C TYR A 216 -49.10 12.51 25.96
N ASP A 217 -48.78 13.80 26.03
CA ASP A 217 -49.40 14.74 26.98
C ASP A 217 -50.44 15.70 26.38
N GLN A 218 -50.80 15.56 25.10
CA GLN A 218 -51.79 16.44 24.45
C GLN A 218 -53.14 15.79 24.10
N LEU A 219 -53.42 14.56 24.56
CA LEU A 219 -54.70 13.87 24.29
C LEU A 219 -55.69 13.88 25.47
N LYS A 220 -55.51 14.76 26.47
CA LYS A 220 -56.43 14.88 27.62
C LYS A 220 -56.97 16.30 27.88
N GLN A 221 -57.21 17.08 26.82
CA GLN A 221 -57.94 18.37 26.92
C GLN A 221 -59.09 18.53 25.91
N ARG A 222 -59.58 17.44 25.31
CA ARG A 222 -60.71 17.48 24.36
C ARG A 222 -61.86 16.52 24.68
N SER A 223 -62.11 16.25 25.96
CA SER A 223 -63.24 15.41 26.40
C SER A 223 -63.91 15.91 27.70
N GLY A 224 -64.34 17.18 27.72
CA GLY A 224 -64.96 17.74 28.91
C GLY A 224 -65.73 19.05 28.68
N GLN A 225 -66.63 19.07 27.70
CA GLN A 225 -67.75 20.01 27.64
C GLN A 225 -68.95 19.31 26.98
N CYS A 226 -69.80 18.72 27.81
CA CYS A 226 -71.24 18.57 27.61
C CYS A 226 -71.87 18.80 28.98
#